data_AF-A0A1J3EYJ8-F1
#
_entry.id   AF-A0A1J3EYJ8-F1
#
_cell.length_a   1.000
_cell.length_b   1.000
_cell.length_c   1.000
_cell.angle_alpha   90.00
_cell.angle_beta   90.00
_cell.angle_gamma   90.00
#
_symmetry.space_group_name_H-M   'P 1'
#
loop_
_entity.id
_entity.type
_entity.pdbx_description
1 polymer ?
#
loop_
_entity_poly.entity_id
_entity_poly.type
_entity_poly.pdbx_seq_one_letter_code
_entity_poly.pdbx_strand_id
1 'polypeptide(L)'
;FLDHVSLSDASLTPISSGVEILADSGYFSMGLTLELANKDLHLEDWQELTIFVPSDRSFSENGQPSLLEIKYQISPTRLPGETLRNLPRDAKIPTLRSNSSLTVTNSSLSGGKFSINDVVVQDSPVFDDGSVVIYGADEFFTPPETSASSLNSSSSSSSIPIADPISSPASIPIPSSATRTSPSPNFAGSSQIPPNRTKPTNCFNIFESASRLLLSRGFVIMATFLALQLETSENNNDTTKLTVFAPIDEAIPNSIAKFSDYATIFRGHVIRR
;
A
#
# COMPACT_ATOMS: atom_id res chain seq x y z
N PHE A 1 -18.13 22.41 -45.12
CA PHE A 1 -19.00 22.38 -43.93
C PHE A 1 -18.45 21.27 -43.06
N LEU A 2 -18.01 21.65 -41.87
CA LEU A 2 -17.02 20.93 -41.06
C LEU A 2 -17.47 19.58 -40.51
N ASP A 3 -16.45 18.76 -40.34
CA ASP A 3 -16.33 17.42 -39.79
C ASP A 3 -17.25 17.08 -38.61
N HIS A 4 -17.92 15.93 -38.75
CA HIS A 4 -18.30 15.08 -37.64
C HIS A 4 -17.02 14.58 -36.95
N VAL A 5 -16.60 15.28 -35.90
CA VAL A 5 -15.67 14.73 -34.91
C VAL A 5 -16.40 13.60 -34.19
N SER A 6 -16.25 12.38 -34.70
CA SER A 6 -16.53 11.18 -33.93
C SER A 6 -15.53 11.16 -32.78
N LEU A 7 -16.01 11.43 -31.57
CA LEU A 7 -15.28 11.12 -30.35
C LEU A 7 -14.92 9.63 -30.46
N SER A 8 -13.64 9.35 -30.64
CA SER A 8 -13.10 8.00 -30.53
C SER A 8 -13.39 7.53 -29.12
N ASP A 9 -14.40 6.67 -29.00
CA ASP A 9 -14.64 5.86 -27.83
C ASP A 9 -13.41 4.94 -27.70
N ALA A 10 -12.45 5.38 -26.88
CA ALA A 10 -11.27 4.57 -26.60
C ALA A 10 -11.78 3.33 -25.87
N SER A 11 -11.75 2.17 -26.54
CA SER A 11 -12.08 0.89 -25.92
C SER A 11 -11.27 0.77 -24.63
N LEU A 12 -11.94 0.93 -23.49
CA LEU A 12 -11.30 0.76 -22.19
C LEU A 12 -10.81 -0.68 -22.07
N THR A 13 -9.60 -0.86 -21.55
CA THR A 13 -9.06 -2.20 -21.28
C THR A 13 -9.82 -2.84 -20.11
N PRO A 14 -9.79 -4.18 -19.95
CA PRO A 14 -10.35 -4.87 -18.80
C PRO A 14 -9.93 -4.26 -17.46
N ILE A 15 -8.64 -3.96 -17.33
CA ILE A 15 -8.06 -3.35 -16.13
C ILE A 15 -8.59 -1.94 -15.93
N SER A 16 -8.62 -1.10 -16.97
CA SER A 16 -9.13 0.27 -16.87
C SER A 16 -10.62 0.31 -16.48
N SER A 17 -11.44 -0.56 -17.08
CA SER A 17 -12.87 -0.70 -16.76
C SER A 17 -13.08 -1.18 -15.33
N GLY A 18 -12.31 -2.19 -14.91
CA GLY A 18 -12.34 -2.68 -13.53
C GLY A 18 -11.95 -1.61 -12.52
N VAL A 19 -10.86 -0.87 -12.80
CA VAL A 19 -10.38 0.22 -11.96
C VAL A 19 -11.44 1.32 -11.81
N GLU A 20 -12.13 1.73 -12.88
CA GLU A 20 -13.23 2.70 -12.82
C GLU A 20 -14.34 2.26 -11.85
N ILE A 21 -14.72 0.98 -11.87
CA ILE A 21 -15.73 0.42 -10.96
C ILE A 21 -15.24 0.42 -9.50
N LEU A 22 -13.94 0.21 -9.27
CA LEU A 22 -13.35 0.24 -7.92
C LEU A 22 -13.41 1.62 -7.27
N ALA A 23 -13.46 2.71 -8.06
CA ALA A 23 -13.52 4.08 -7.55
C ALA A 23 -14.71 4.30 -6.60
N ASP A 24 -15.86 3.73 -6.96
CA ASP A 24 -17.12 3.95 -6.27
C ASP A 24 -17.52 2.77 -5.35
N SER A 25 -16.65 1.77 -5.23
CA SER A 25 -16.94 0.49 -4.55
C SER A 25 -16.24 0.31 -3.20
N GLY A 26 -15.57 1.35 -2.67
CA GLY A 26 -14.81 1.29 -1.41
C GLY A 26 -13.44 0.63 -1.53
N TYR A 27 -12.91 0.56 -2.76
CA TYR A 27 -11.62 -0.01 -3.14
C TYR A 27 -10.77 1.01 -3.92
N PHE A 28 -10.99 2.30 -3.70
CA PHE A 28 -10.36 3.39 -4.46
C PHE A 28 -8.83 3.31 -4.41
N SER A 29 -8.27 3.04 -3.23
CA SER A 29 -6.83 2.94 -2.98
C SER A 29 -6.21 1.80 -3.78
N MET A 30 -6.90 0.66 -3.87
CA MET A 30 -6.45 -0.48 -4.65
C MET A 30 -6.61 -0.23 -6.16
N GLY A 31 -7.70 0.42 -6.59
CA GLY A 31 -7.88 0.84 -7.98
C GLY A 31 -6.74 1.72 -8.47
N LEU A 32 -6.36 2.73 -7.68
CA LEU A 32 -5.21 3.58 -7.96
C LEU A 32 -3.91 2.76 -8.00
N THR A 33 -3.74 1.84 -7.05
CA THR A 33 -2.55 0.98 -7.01
C THR A 33 -2.44 0.07 -8.24
N LEU A 34 -3.55 -0.48 -8.72
CA LEU A 34 -3.59 -1.30 -9.93
C LEU A 34 -3.30 -0.47 -11.19
N GLU A 35 -3.86 0.74 -11.31
CA GLU A 35 -3.57 1.65 -12.42
C GLU A 35 -2.06 1.94 -12.54
N LEU A 36 -1.39 2.10 -11.39
CA LEU A 36 0.05 2.29 -11.34
C LEU A 36 0.81 0.99 -11.65
N ALA A 37 0.47 -0.09 -10.97
CA ALA A 37 1.14 -1.39 -11.10
C ALA A 37 0.97 -1.99 -12.50
N ASN A 38 -0.09 -1.65 -13.23
CA ASN A 38 -0.31 -2.10 -14.61
C ASN A 38 0.86 -1.72 -15.53
N LYS A 39 1.54 -0.59 -15.27
CA LYS A 39 2.74 -0.21 -16.04
C LYS A 39 3.90 -1.18 -15.86
N ASP A 40 4.12 -1.69 -14.66
CA ASP A 40 5.25 -2.56 -14.34
C ASP A 40 4.91 -4.05 -14.51
N LEU A 41 3.66 -4.41 -14.28
CA LEU A 41 3.17 -5.79 -14.34
C LEU A 41 2.56 -6.18 -15.67
N HIS A 42 2.30 -5.21 -16.56
CA HIS A 42 1.64 -5.43 -17.84
C HIS A 42 0.36 -6.26 -17.68
N LEU A 43 -0.52 -5.87 -16.75
CA LEU A 43 -1.72 -6.66 -16.41
C LEU A 43 -2.65 -6.85 -17.61
N GLU A 44 -2.62 -5.92 -18.57
CA GLU A 44 -3.35 -6.00 -19.83
C GLU A 44 -2.88 -7.12 -20.78
N ASP A 45 -1.65 -7.60 -20.63
CA ASP A 45 -1.11 -8.68 -21.46
C ASP A 45 -1.60 -10.06 -21.00
N TRP A 46 -2.21 -10.15 -19.82
CA TRP A 46 -2.72 -11.40 -19.26
C TRP A 46 -4.12 -11.72 -19.80
N GLN A 47 -4.33 -12.97 -20.22
CA GLN A 47 -5.62 -13.42 -20.75
C GLN A 47 -6.62 -13.83 -19.66
N GLU A 48 -6.10 -14.21 -18.49
CA GLU A 48 -6.89 -14.70 -17.36
C GLU A 48 -6.30 -14.18 -16.05
N LEU A 49 -7.05 -13.35 -15.33
CA LEU A 49 -6.64 -12.84 -14.02
C LEU A 49 -7.77 -12.93 -13.00
N THR A 50 -7.40 -13.25 -11.77
CA THR A 50 -8.21 -12.97 -10.58
C THR A 50 -7.48 -11.98 -9.71
N ILE A 51 -8.12 -10.84 -9.40
CA ILE A 51 -7.54 -9.80 -8.56
C ILE A 51 -8.35 -9.71 -7.27
N PHE A 52 -7.69 -9.86 -6.13
CA PHE A 52 -8.30 -9.60 -4.83
C PHE A 52 -7.96 -8.18 -4.39
N VAL A 53 -8.97 -7.37 -4.10
CA VAL A 53 -8.81 -5.95 -3.79
C VAL A 53 -9.11 -5.66 -2.32
N PRO A 54 -8.09 -5.39 -1.49
CA PRO A 54 -8.28 -4.97 -0.11
C PRO A 54 -9.06 -3.67 -0.03
N SER A 55 -9.91 -3.57 1.00
CA SER A 55 -10.70 -2.37 1.28
C SER A 55 -9.83 -1.15 1.55
N ASP A 56 -10.38 0.05 1.28
CA ASP A 56 -9.71 1.32 1.62
C ASP A 56 -9.35 1.44 3.11
N ARG A 57 -10.11 0.75 3.97
CA ARG A 57 -9.80 0.64 5.39
C ARG A 57 -8.47 -0.07 5.63
N SER A 58 -8.21 -1.18 4.94
CA SER A 58 -6.93 -1.89 5.08
C SER A 58 -5.75 -1.01 4.64
N PHE A 59 -5.90 -0.22 3.58
CA PHE A 59 -4.89 0.77 3.19
C PHE A 59 -4.64 1.84 4.27
N SER A 60 -5.69 2.26 4.99
CA SER A 60 -5.55 3.24 6.07
C SER A 60 -4.83 2.66 7.30
N GLU A 61 -5.00 1.37 7.57
CA GLU A 61 -4.44 0.68 8.74
C GLU A 61 -3.02 0.15 8.48
N ASN A 62 -2.77 -0.40 7.30
CA ASN A 62 -1.53 -1.06 6.92
C ASN A 62 -0.62 -0.17 6.05
N GLY A 63 -1.15 0.92 5.50
CA GLY A 63 -0.44 1.76 4.54
C GLY A 63 -0.46 1.17 3.14
N GLN A 64 0.54 1.55 2.35
CA GLN A 64 0.63 1.17 0.94
C GLN A 64 1.42 -0.13 0.75
N PRO A 65 0.92 -1.08 -0.06
CA PRO A 65 1.61 -2.31 -0.37
C PRO A 65 2.78 -2.07 -1.34
N SER A 66 3.87 -2.81 -1.14
CA SER A 66 4.95 -2.95 -2.11
C SER A 66 4.49 -3.72 -3.35
N LEU A 67 5.28 -3.65 -4.44
CA LEU A 67 5.02 -4.44 -5.65
C LEU A 67 4.89 -5.94 -5.36
N LEU A 68 5.71 -6.47 -4.47
CA LEU A 68 5.69 -7.89 -4.11
C LEU A 68 4.41 -8.27 -3.36
N GLU A 69 3.85 -7.36 -2.59
CA GLU A 69 2.55 -7.55 -1.92
C GLU A 69 1.41 -7.45 -2.93
N ILE A 70 1.47 -6.51 -3.87
CA ILE A 70 0.48 -6.43 -4.98
C ILE A 70 0.48 -7.71 -5.82
N LYS A 71 1.66 -8.23 -6.19
CA LYS A 71 1.77 -9.53 -6.88
C LYS A 71 1.18 -10.68 -6.07
N TYR A 72 1.12 -10.57 -4.75
CA TYR A 72 0.52 -11.59 -3.89
C TYR A 72 -1.01 -11.51 -3.85
N GLN A 73 -1.60 -10.35 -4.17
CA GLN A 73 -3.05 -10.16 -4.29
C GLN A 73 -3.64 -10.61 -5.64
N ILE A 74 -2.79 -10.97 -6.61
CA ILE A 74 -3.21 -11.26 -7.99
C ILE A 74 -2.89 -12.72 -8.33
N SER A 75 -3.86 -13.43 -8.91
CA SER A 75 -3.71 -14.78 -9.45
C SER A 75 -3.63 -14.76 -10.98
N PRO A 76 -2.68 -15.50 -11.60
CA PRO A 76 -2.59 -15.68 -13.05
C PRO A 76 -3.64 -16.67 -13.60
N THR A 77 -4.71 -16.93 -12.86
CA THR A 77 -5.77 -17.86 -13.24
C THR A 77 -7.10 -17.20 -12.96
N ARG A 78 -8.03 -17.29 -13.92
CA ARG A 78 -9.36 -16.73 -13.75
C ARG A 78 -10.23 -17.67 -12.91
N LEU A 79 -10.78 -17.14 -11.81
CA LEU A 79 -11.64 -17.86 -10.88
C LEU A 79 -13.01 -17.17 -10.86
N PRO A 80 -13.96 -17.56 -11.74
CA PRO A 80 -15.31 -17.00 -11.72
C PRO A 80 -16.04 -17.35 -10.42
N GLY A 81 -17.11 -16.61 -10.10
CA GLY A 81 -17.74 -16.65 -8.76
C GLY A 81 -18.20 -18.05 -8.33
N GLU A 82 -18.64 -18.88 -9.27
CA GLU A 82 -19.01 -20.27 -9.01
C GLU A 82 -17.79 -21.17 -8.74
N THR A 83 -16.68 -20.95 -9.42
CA THR A 83 -15.44 -21.70 -9.17
C THR A 83 -14.87 -21.32 -7.82
N LEU A 84 -14.79 -20.02 -7.50
CA LEU A 84 -14.22 -19.52 -6.25
C LEU A 84 -14.99 -20.04 -5.02
N ARG A 85 -16.33 -19.95 -5.02
CA ARG A 85 -17.18 -20.41 -3.89
C ARG A 85 -17.11 -21.92 -3.64
N ASN A 86 -16.86 -22.69 -4.69
CA ASN A 86 -16.82 -24.15 -4.64
C ASN A 86 -15.43 -24.69 -4.29
N LEU A 87 -14.44 -23.82 -4.10
CA LEU A 87 -13.12 -24.26 -3.66
C LEU A 87 -13.21 -24.91 -2.27
N PRO A 88 -12.63 -26.11 -2.11
CA PRO A 88 -12.57 -26.76 -0.81
C PRO A 88 -11.59 -26.02 0.10
N ARG A 89 -11.73 -26.26 1.41
CA ARG A 89 -10.73 -25.83 2.39
C ARG A 89 -9.35 -26.39 2.02
N ASP A 90 -8.31 -25.60 2.28
CA ASP A 90 -6.91 -25.89 1.97
C ASP A 90 -6.55 -25.88 0.47
N ALA A 91 -7.51 -25.55 -0.41
CA ALA A 91 -7.24 -25.32 -1.83
C ALA A 91 -6.21 -24.19 -1.99
N LYS A 92 -5.28 -24.40 -2.93
CA LYS A 92 -4.20 -23.45 -3.24
C LYS A 92 -4.53 -22.66 -4.49
N ILE A 93 -4.51 -21.34 -4.38
CA ILE A 93 -4.67 -20.40 -5.49
C ILE A 93 -3.29 -19.83 -5.81
N PRO A 94 -2.76 -20.00 -7.02
CA PRO A 94 -1.45 -19.46 -7.39
C PRO A 94 -1.48 -17.93 -7.39
N THR A 95 -0.35 -17.28 -7.12
CA THR A 95 -0.20 -15.82 -7.20
C THR A 95 0.84 -15.40 -8.22
N LEU A 96 0.83 -14.14 -8.65
CA LEU A 96 1.89 -13.55 -9.48
C LEU A 96 3.22 -13.41 -8.74
N ARG A 97 3.21 -13.56 -7.41
CA ARG A 97 4.42 -13.66 -6.61
C ARG A 97 4.96 -15.09 -6.72
N SER A 98 6.20 -15.22 -7.20
CA SER A 98 6.85 -16.51 -7.44
C SER A 98 6.83 -17.41 -6.19
N ASN A 99 6.58 -18.70 -6.40
CA ASN A 99 6.55 -19.74 -5.36
C ASN A 99 5.58 -19.45 -4.19
N SER A 100 4.56 -18.63 -4.42
CA SER A 100 3.62 -18.21 -3.39
C SER A 100 2.19 -18.51 -3.83
N SER A 101 1.39 -19.04 -2.92
CA SER A 101 -0.03 -19.33 -3.13
C SER A 101 -0.86 -18.79 -1.97
N LEU A 102 -2.11 -18.48 -2.26
CA LEU A 102 -3.13 -18.24 -1.27
C LEU A 102 -3.80 -19.57 -0.91
N THR A 103 -4.30 -19.68 0.31
CA THR A 103 -4.94 -20.90 0.83
C THR A 103 -6.36 -20.58 1.21
N VAL A 104 -7.33 -21.33 0.72
CA VAL A 104 -8.71 -21.20 1.15
C VAL A 104 -8.82 -21.69 2.60
N THR A 105 -9.06 -20.78 3.54
CA THR A 105 -9.15 -21.13 4.96
C THR A 105 -10.57 -21.52 5.36
N ASN A 106 -11.58 -20.87 4.77
CA ASN A 106 -12.98 -21.21 4.94
C ASN A 106 -13.72 -21.22 3.60
N SER A 107 -14.44 -22.31 3.33
CA SER A 107 -15.22 -22.49 2.10
C SER A 107 -16.65 -22.02 2.31
N SER A 108 -17.26 -21.39 1.29
CA SER A 108 -18.67 -20.97 1.32
C SER A 108 -19.61 -22.16 1.53
N LEU A 109 -19.18 -23.37 1.15
CA LEU A 109 -19.90 -24.64 1.37
C LEU A 109 -20.12 -24.96 2.86
N SER A 110 -19.28 -24.42 3.75
CA SER A 110 -19.36 -24.66 5.20
C SER A 110 -20.39 -23.75 5.91
N GLY A 111 -21.10 -22.88 5.17
CA GLY A 111 -22.12 -21.98 5.72
C GLY A 111 -21.59 -20.76 6.49
N GLY A 112 -20.28 -20.50 6.41
CA GLY A 112 -19.63 -19.30 6.95
C GLY A 112 -19.19 -18.34 5.84
N LYS A 113 -18.66 -17.17 6.23
CA LYS A 113 -18.04 -16.23 5.29
C LYS A 113 -16.83 -16.89 4.64
N PHE A 114 -16.74 -16.83 3.31
CA PHE A 114 -15.60 -17.31 2.57
C PHE A 114 -14.34 -16.54 2.96
N SER A 115 -13.24 -17.26 3.18
CA SER A 115 -11.97 -16.65 3.53
C SER A 115 -10.78 -17.35 2.90
N ILE A 116 -9.81 -16.54 2.52
CA ILE A 116 -8.54 -16.93 1.92
C ILE A 116 -7.44 -16.35 2.80
N ASN A 117 -6.49 -17.18 3.24
CA ASN A 117 -5.44 -16.79 4.19
C ASN A 117 -6.01 -16.06 5.43
N ASP A 118 -7.13 -16.56 5.97
CA ASP A 118 -7.86 -15.97 7.10
C ASP A 118 -8.48 -14.58 6.84
N VAL A 119 -8.33 -14.03 5.64
CA VAL A 119 -8.97 -12.78 5.21
C VAL A 119 -10.30 -13.09 4.54
N VAL A 120 -11.35 -12.38 4.95
CA VAL A 120 -12.69 -12.49 4.36
C VAL A 120 -12.68 -11.91 2.95
N VAL A 121 -13.25 -12.67 2.01
CA VAL A 121 -13.36 -12.29 0.60
C VAL A 121 -14.84 -12.34 0.19
N GLN A 122 -15.26 -11.41 -0.65
CA GLN A 122 -16.62 -11.37 -1.16
C GLN A 122 -16.91 -12.58 -2.06
N ASP A 123 -18.08 -13.21 -1.88
CA ASP A 123 -18.53 -14.36 -2.67
C ASP A 123 -18.98 -13.99 -4.11
N SER A 124 -19.14 -12.70 -4.37
CA SER A 124 -19.52 -12.14 -5.67
C SER A 124 -18.44 -11.18 -6.19
N PRO A 125 -18.12 -11.22 -7.49
CA PRO A 125 -17.15 -10.32 -8.06
C PRO A 125 -17.69 -8.88 -8.10
N VAL A 126 -16.79 -7.93 -7.87
CA VAL A 126 -17.02 -6.49 -8.05
C VAL A 126 -16.97 -6.14 -9.54
N PHE A 127 -16.13 -6.84 -10.31
CA PHE A 127 -16.01 -6.72 -11.76
C PHE A 127 -15.73 -8.09 -12.37
N ASP A 128 -16.33 -8.37 -13.52
CA ASP A 128 -16.05 -9.55 -14.33
C ASP A 128 -16.39 -9.25 -15.80
N ASP A 129 -15.40 -9.31 -16.68
CA ASP A 129 -15.60 -9.15 -18.13
C ASP A 129 -15.37 -10.43 -18.96
N GLY A 130 -15.10 -11.55 -18.30
CA GLY A 130 -14.75 -12.82 -18.94
C GLY A 130 -13.25 -13.10 -19.08
N SER A 131 -12.39 -12.09 -18.99
CA SER A 131 -10.92 -12.21 -18.96
C SER A 131 -10.34 -11.88 -17.57
N VAL A 132 -10.83 -10.81 -16.95
CA VAL A 132 -10.43 -10.38 -15.61
C VAL A 132 -11.62 -10.46 -14.68
N VAL A 133 -11.41 -11.01 -13.48
CA VAL A 133 -12.38 -11.00 -12.40
C VAL A 133 -11.78 -10.38 -11.14
N ILE A 134 -12.52 -9.48 -10.49
CA ILE A 134 -12.07 -8.72 -9.33
C ILE A 134 -12.99 -9.01 -8.14
N TYR A 135 -12.42 -9.39 -7.00
CA TYR A 135 -13.14 -9.66 -5.75
C TYR A 135 -12.69 -8.73 -4.65
N GLY A 136 -13.65 -8.18 -3.90
CA GLY A 136 -13.37 -7.45 -2.68
C GLY A 136 -12.81 -8.33 -1.57
N ALA A 137 -11.81 -7.84 -0.84
CA ALA A 137 -11.27 -8.45 0.37
C ALA A 137 -11.25 -7.44 1.51
N ASP A 138 -11.45 -7.92 2.74
CA ASP A 138 -11.44 -7.02 3.92
C ASP A 138 -10.04 -6.44 4.15
N GLU A 139 -8.99 -7.26 3.98
CA GLU A 139 -7.59 -6.93 4.28
C GLU A 139 -6.61 -7.39 3.18
N PHE A 140 -5.35 -6.97 3.25
CA PHE A 140 -4.26 -7.52 2.43
C PHE A 140 -3.97 -8.97 2.81
N PHE A 141 -3.81 -9.86 1.82
CA PHE A 141 -3.16 -11.14 2.09
C PHE A 141 -1.68 -10.92 2.44
N THR A 142 -1.24 -11.54 3.51
CA THR A 142 0.18 -11.61 3.90
C THR A 142 0.71 -13.01 3.65
N PRO A 143 1.91 -13.16 3.04
CA PRO A 143 2.52 -14.47 2.94
C PRO A 143 2.85 -14.98 4.35
N PRO A 144 2.75 -16.30 4.62
CA PRO A 144 3.21 -16.84 5.88
C PRO A 144 4.70 -16.50 6.03
N GLU A 145 5.08 -15.86 7.14
CA GLU A 145 6.49 -15.61 7.39
C GLU A 145 7.22 -16.95 7.40
N THR A 146 8.21 -17.12 6.51
CA THR A 146 9.09 -18.29 6.52
C THR A 146 9.94 -18.23 7.78
N SER A 147 9.36 -18.66 8.91
CA SER A 147 10.00 -18.71 10.20
C SER A 147 11.01 -19.84 10.22
N ALA A 148 12.24 -19.57 9.78
CA ALA A 148 13.40 -20.27 10.30
C ALA A 148 13.81 -19.60 11.63
N SER A 149 13.03 -19.83 12.69
CA SER A 149 13.52 -19.79 14.08
C SER A 149 12.40 -20.17 15.05
N SER A 150 12.30 -21.47 15.31
CA SER A 150 11.76 -21.96 16.58
C SER A 150 12.71 -21.57 17.70
N LEU A 151 12.48 -20.46 18.41
CA LEU A 151 13.01 -20.25 19.75
C LEU A 151 12.04 -19.40 20.58
N ASN A 152 11.16 -20.13 21.28
CA ASN A 152 10.81 -19.96 22.68
C ASN A 152 11.05 -18.54 23.27
N SER A 153 9.98 -17.77 23.44
CA SER A 153 9.90 -16.81 24.55
C SER A 153 8.54 -16.94 25.20
N SER A 154 8.59 -17.65 26.32
CA SER A 154 7.56 -17.74 27.35
C SER A 154 6.97 -16.38 27.71
N SER A 155 5.64 -16.34 27.72
CA SER A 155 4.78 -15.73 28.74
C SER A 155 5.39 -14.58 29.55
N SER A 156 4.93 -13.36 29.31
CA SER A 156 4.81 -12.38 30.39
C SER A 156 3.53 -11.55 30.21
N SER A 157 2.48 -12.06 30.85
CA SER A 157 1.32 -11.28 31.28
C SER A 157 1.82 -10.19 32.23
N SER A 158 1.85 -8.93 31.80
CA SER A 158 2.08 -7.80 32.69
C SER A 158 0.75 -7.33 33.27
N SER A 159 0.44 -7.87 34.45
CA SER A 159 -0.62 -7.36 35.32
C SER A 159 -0.32 -5.92 35.73
N ILE A 160 -1.32 -5.07 35.59
CA ILE A 160 -1.40 -3.69 36.10
C ILE A 160 -1.35 -3.73 37.64
N PRO A 161 -0.56 -2.88 38.32
CA PRO A 161 -0.86 -2.48 39.68
C PRO A 161 -1.40 -1.05 39.72
N ILE A 162 -2.58 -0.93 40.33
CA ILE A 162 -3.25 0.30 40.73
C ILE A 162 -2.47 0.93 41.89
N ALA A 163 -2.21 2.24 41.82
CA ALA A 163 -1.96 3.06 43.00
C ALA A 163 -2.38 4.52 42.73
N ASP A 164 -3.39 4.97 43.47
CA ASP A 164 -3.76 6.36 43.78
C ASP A 164 -3.95 6.43 45.32
N PRO A 165 -4.05 7.59 46.00
CA PRO A 165 -3.86 8.99 45.57
C PRO A 165 -2.96 9.80 46.54
N ILE A 166 -2.80 11.12 46.36
CA ILE A 166 -3.00 12.22 47.36
C ILE A 166 -2.34 13.56 46.91
N SER A 167 -3.17 14.62 46.95
CA SER A 167 -2.91 16.05 47.19
C SER A 167 -2.46 17.01 46.06
N SER A 168 -3.37 17.96 45.78
CA SER A 168 -3.31 19.19 44.97
C SER A 168 -2.47 20.34 45.62
N PRO A 169 -2.53 21.62 45.17
CA PRO A 169 -2.60 22.22 43.82
C PRO A 169 -1.54 23.35 43.56
N ALA A 170 -1.60 23.93 42.34
CA ALA A 170 -1.23 25.31 41.96
C ALA A 170 0.23 25.65 41.58
N SER A 171 0.45 26.03 40.31
CA SER A 171 0.69 27.44 39.90
C SER A 171 1.36 27.51 38.52
N ILE A 172 0.70 28.25 37.60
CA ILE A 172 1.25 28.71 36.33
C ILE A 172 2.25 29.85 36.61
N PRO A 173 3.38 29.92 35.89
CA PRO A 173 3.66 31.17 35.17
C PRO A 173 4.31 30.96 33.78
N ILE A 174 3.83 31.77 32.83
CA ILE A 174 4.49 32.12 31.56
C ILE A 174 5.71 33.02 31.90
N PRO A 175 6.81 32.98 31.13
CA PRO A 175 7.11 34.18 30.34
C PRO A 175 7.71 33.90 28.95
N SER A 176 7.30 34.73 28.00
CA SER A 176 7.97 35.05 26.74
C SER A 176 9.37 35.62 26.97
N SER A 177 10.33 35.34 26.08
CA SER A 177 11.14 36.36 25.38
C SER A 177 12.20 35.75 24.47
N ALA A 178 12.31 36.35 23.29
CA ALA A 178 13.28 36.07 22.25
C ALA A 178 14.69 36.53 22.64
N THR A 179 15.70 35.72 22.33
CA THR A 179 17.08 36.22 22.13
C THR A 179 17.77 35.42 21.03
N ARG A 180 18.05 36.12 19.92
CA ARG A 180 19.01 35.73 18.88
C ARG A 180 20.41 35.63 19.48
N THR A 181 21.17 34.57 19.22
CA THR A 181 22.62 34.70 18.95
C THR A 181 23.16 33.45 18.26
N SER A 182 23.79 33.65 17.10
CA SER A 182 24.76 32.74 16.48
C SER A 182 26.12 32.86 17.17
N PRO A 183 26.97 31.82 17.10
CA PRO A 183 28.25 32.01 16.41
C PRO A 183 28.71 30.79 15.59
N SER A 184 29.50 31.09 14.56
CA SER A 184 30.11 30.18 13.58
C SER A 184 31.43 29.54 14.10
N PRO A 185 32.23 28.82 13.27
CA PRO A 185 32.64 27.44 13.50
C PRO A 185 34.10 27.30 14.01
N ASN A 186 34.40 26.23 14.75
CA ASN A 186 35.79 25.85 15.03
C ASN A 186 36.06 24.39 14.65
N PHE A 187 36.98 24.24 13.69
CA PHE A 187 37.59 23.01 13.22
C PHE A 187 38.75 22.68 14.18
N ALA A 188 38.71 21.54 14.86
CA ALA A 188 39.89 20.94 15.49
C ALA A 188 39.67 19.44 15.62
N GLY A 189 40.53 18.67 14.95
CA GLY A 189 40.50 17.21 14.95
C GLY A 189 41.04 16.62 16.25
N SER A 190 40.52 15.45 16.59
CA SER A 190 41.24 14.46 17.41
C SER A 190 40.76 13.07 17.01
N SER A 191 41.70 12.26 16.50
CA SER A 191 41.53 10.83 16.26
C SER A 191 41.48 10.11 17.61
N GLN A 192 40.35 9.48 17.92
CA GLN A 192 40.31 8.33 18.82
C GLN A 192 39.35 7.26 18.28
N ILE A 193 39.87 6.03 18.34
CA ILE A 193 39.38 4.75 17.81
C ILE A 193 38.03 4.36 18.47
N PRO A 194 37.10 3.66 17.79
CA PRO A 194 35.70 3.60 18.17
C PRO A 194 35.39 2.49 19.20
N PRO A 195 34.43 2.69 20.13
CA PRO A 195 33.71 1.57 20.72
C PRO A 195 32.56 1.18 19.78
N ASN A 196 32.74 0.05 19.10
CA ASN A 196 31.73 -0.88 18.63
C ASN A 196 30.31 -0.31 18.45
N ARG A 197 30.07 0.39 17.34
CA ARG A 197 28.71 0.73 16.90
C ARG A 197 28.14 -0.51 16.23
N THR A 198 27.35 -1.29 16.95
CA THR A 198 26.36 -2.17 16.33
C THR A 198 25.57 -1.33 15.35
N LYS A 199 25.82 -1.57 14.06
CA LYS A 199 25.06 -1.03 12.96
C LYS A 199 23.60 -1.37 13.26
N PRO A 200 22.69 -0.39 13.38
CA PRO A 200 21.28 -0.70 13.23
C PRO A 200 21.15 -1.13 11.77
N THR A 201 21.12 -2.44 11.57
CA THR A 201 20.65 -3.05 10.34
C THR A 201 19.17 -2.77 10.32
N ASN A 202 18.80 -1.59 9.84
CA ASN A 202 17.43 -1.36 9.45
C ASN A 202 17.46 -0.59 8.14
N CYS A 203 17.32 -1.37 7.08
CA CYS A 203 17.16 -0.91 5.71
C CYS A 203 15.78 -0.28 5.58
N PHE A 204 15.49 0.76 6.36
CA PHE A 204 14.25 1.50 6.20
C PHE A 204 14.25 2.06 4.79
N ASN A 205 13.28 1.61 4.00
CA ASN A 205 13.09 2.13 2.67
C ASN A 205 12.83 3.64 2.81
N ILE A 206 13.70 4.49 2.27
CA ILE A 206 13.59 5.95 2.43
C ILE A 206 12.22 6.46 1.95
N PHE A 207 11.64 5.74 0.98
CA PHE A 207 10.30 5.95 0.46
C PHE A 207 9.21 5.61 1.47
N GLU A 208 9.35 4.51 2.22
CA GLU A 208 8.41 4.12 3.27
C GLU A 208 8.39 5.17 4.40
N SER A 209 9.57 5.63 4.82
CA SER A 209 9.65 6.68 5.84
C SER A 209 9.03 8.00 5.36
N ALA A 210 9.27 8.37 4.10
CA ALA A 210 8.72 9.59 3.51
C ALA A 210 7.21 9.50 3.30
N SER A 211 6.69 8.37 2.82
CA SER A 211 5.25 8.15 2.62
C SER A 211 4.51 8.16 3.95
N ARG A 212 5.03 7.50 4.99
CA ARG A 212 4.43 7.53 6.34
C ARG A 212 4.38 8.93 6.93
N LEU A 213 5.42 9.74 6.69
CA LEU A 213 5.46 11.12 7.13
C LEU A 213 4.41 11.98 6.41
N LEU A 214 4.23 11.78 5.10
CA LEU A 214 3.21 12.47 4.31
C LEU A 214 1.79 12.07 4.74
N LEU A 215 1.53 10.77 4.96
CA LEU A 215 0.26 10.26 5.51
C LEU A 215 -0.05 10.90 6.87
N SER A 216 0.93 10.94 7.78
CA SER A 216 0.76 11.53 9.12
C SER A 216 0.41 13.02 9.10
N ARG A 217 0.57 13.69 7.95
CA ARG A 217 0.31 15.11 7.76
C ARG A 217 -0.85 15.41 6.81
N GLY A 218 -1.61 14.40 6.38
CA GLY A 218 -2.77 14.58 5.51
C GLY A 218 -2.43 14.86 4.04
N PHE A 219 -1.28 14.35 3.57
CA PHE A 219 -0.91 14.33 2.15
C PHE A 219 -1.10 12.91 1.60
N VAL A 220 -2.30 12.35 1.74
CA VAL A 220 -2.59 10.94 1.49
C VAL A 220 -2.29 10.61 0.03
N ILE A 221 -2.79 11.41 -0.91
CA ILE A 221 -2.67 11.12 -2.35
C ILE A 221 -1.18 11.06 -2.74
N MET A 222 -0.39 12.05 -2.37
CA MET A 222 1.03 12.07 -2.74
C MET A 222 1.86 11.02 -1.99
N ALA A 223 1.46 10.68 -0.75
CA ALA A 223 2.07 9.60 -0.02
C ALA A 223 1.80 8.23 -0.66
N THR A 224 0.58 8.02 -1.18
CA THR A 224 0.21 6.75 -1.80
C THR A 224 1.09 6.50 -3.02
N PHE A 225 1.16 7.47 -3.92
CA PHE A 225 2.04 7.40 -5.09
C PHE A 225 3.54 7.29 -4.75
N LEU A 226 4.00 7.97 -3.70
CA LEU A 226 5.42 7.90 -3.29
C LEU A 226 5.81 6.53 -2.74
N ALA A 227 4.90 5.85 -2.04
CA ALA A 227 5.13 4.50 -1.56
C ALA A 227 5.14 3.48 -2.72
N LEU A 228 4.34 3.75 -3.75
CA LEU A 228 4.23 2.95 -4.97
C LEU A 228 5.37 3.22 -5.98
N GLN A 229 6.57 3.57 -5.54
CA GLN A 229 7.76 3.67 -6.42
C GLN A 229 8.17 2.28 -6.91
N LEU A 230 7.41 1.75 -7.87
CA LEU A 230 7.60 0.46 -8.52
C LEU A 230 8.77 0.45 -9.53
N GLU A 231 9.38 1.61 -9.82
CA GLU A 231 10.38 1.74 -10.89
C GLU A 231 11.64 2.52 -10.47
N THR A 232 12.03 2.50 -9.19
CA THR A 232 13.45 2.79 -8.85
C THR A 232 14.25 1.51 -8.96
N SER A 233 14.57 1.19 -10.21
CA SER A 233 15.54 0.20 -10.69
C SER A 233 16.51 -0.32 -9.63
N GLU A 234 16.58 -1.64 -9.49
CA GLU A 234 17.63 -2.40 -8.78
C GLU A 234 19.02 -2.27 -9.46
N ASN A 235 19.35 -1.12 -10.01
CA ASN A 235 20.70 -0.80 -10.44
C ASN A 235 21.49 -0.31 -9.22
N ASN A 236 22.15 -1.28 -8.60
CA ASN A 236 23.06 -1.17 -7.47
C ASN A 236 24.20 -0.17 -7.70
N ASN A 237 23.94 1.15 -7.68
CA ASN A 237 24.91 2.23 -7.48
C ASN A 237 24.38 3.66 -7.69
N ASP A 238 23.18 3.88 -8.23
CA ASP A 238 22.66 5.25 -8.43
C ASP A 238 21.70 5.66 -7.31
N THR A 239 22.16 6.50 -6.39
CA THR A 239 21.29 7.21 -5.44
C THR A 239 20.45 8.22 -6.22
N THR A 240 19.34 7.77 -6.81
CA THR A 240 18.40 8.67 -7.50
C THR A 240 17.83 9.63 -6.48
N LYS A 241 18.17 10.93 -6.60
CA LYS A 241 17.66 11.96 -5.70
C LYS A 241 16.31 12.44 -6.25
N LEU A 242 15.28 12.36 -5.43
CA LEU A 242 13.94 12.81 -5.78
C LEU A 242 13.56 14.01 -4.93
N THR A 243 12.88 14.97 -5.53
CA THR A 243 12.15 16.03 -4.82
C THR A 243 10.68 15.88 -5.12
N VAL A 244 9.87 15.72 -4.08
CA VAL A 244 8.42 15.53 -4.17
C VAL A 244 7.74 16.79 -3.63
N PHE A 245 6.92 17.44 -4.45
CA PHE A 245 6.05 18.52 -4.03
C PHE A 245 4.69 17.93 -3.66
N ALA A 246 4.34 17.89 -2.38
CA ALA A 246 3.07 17.30 -1.94
C ALA A 246 1.98 18.38 -1.81
N PRO A 247 1.12 18.62 -2.82
CA PRO A 247 -0.10 19.39 -2.62
C PRO A 247 -0.98 18.71 -1.56
N ILE A 248 -1.71 19.52 -0.78
CA ILE A 248 -2.72 19.00 0.13
C ILE A 248 -3.81 18.26 -0.66
N ASP A 249 -4.42 17.25 -0.06
CA ASP A 249 -5.38 16.40 -0.77
C ASP A 249 -6.56 17.20 -1.33
N GLU A 250 -7.04 18.24 -0.61
CA GLU A 250 -8.11 19.14 -1.07
C GLU A 250 -7.76 19.97 -2.32
N ALA A 251 -6.46 20.20 -2.57
CA ALA A 251 -6.00 20.92 -3.76
C ALA A 251 -5.96 20.03 -5.00
N ILE A 252 -6.08 18.71 -4.83
CA ILE A 252 -6.26 17.76 -5.91
C ILE A 252 -7.76 17.62 -6.11
N PRO A 253 -8.31 18.09 -7.25
CA PRO A 253 -9.76 18.15 -7.42
C PRO A 253 -10.37 16.75 -7.32
N ASN A 254 -11.31 16.57 -6.38
CA ASN A 254 -12.11 15.34 -6.25
C ASN A 254 -12.90 15.01 -7.54
N SER A 255 -13.01 15.97 -8.47
CA SER A 255 -13.64 15.83 -9.78
C SER A 255 -12.72 15.20 -10.84
N ILE A 256 -11.58 14.63 -10.44
CA ILE A 256 -10.77 13.81 -11.34
C ILE A 256 -11.62 12.61 -11.75
N ALA A 257 -12.10 12.65 -12.99
CA ALA A 257 -13.00 11.64 -13.53
C ALA A 257 -12.30 10.30 -13.78
N LYS A 258 -10.95 10.26 -13.76
CA LYS A 258 -10.16 9.08 -14.13
C LYS A 258 -8.93 8.90 -13.26
N PHE A 259 -8.65 7.66 -12.85
CA PHE A 259 -7.40 7.32 -12.15
C PHE A 259 -6.13 7.76 -12.89
N SER A 260 -6.18 7.80 -14.22
CA SER A 260 -5.09 8.32 -15.07
C SER A 260 -4.65 9.73 -14.72
N ASP A 261 -5.58 10.60 -14.29
CA ASP A 261 -5.25 12.00 -14.03
C ASP A 261 -4.54 12.13 -12.69
N TYR A 262 -4.87 11.31 -11.69
CA TYR A 262 -4.11 11.25 -10.43
C TYR A 262 -2.65 10.83 -10.69
N ALA A 263 -2.43 9.84 -11.55
CA ALA A 263 -1.07 9.42 -11.93
C ALA A 263 -0.30 10.53 -12.66
N THR A 264 -0.98 11.29 -13.51
CA THR A 264 -0.41 12.43 -14.24
C THR A 264 -0.04 13.57 -13.27
N ILE A 265 -0.93 13.88 -12.33
CA ILE A 265 -0.70 14.87 -11.27
C ILE A 265 0.53 14.48 -10.46
N PHE A 266 0.62 13.24 -9.99
CA PHE A 266 1.79 12.80 -9.24
C PHE A 266 3.10 12.98 -10.02
N ARG A 267 3.13 12.56 -11.30
CA ARG A 267 4.33 12.69 -12.15
C ARG A 267 4.75 14.14 -12.34
N GLY A 268 3.81 15.08 -12.38
CA GLY A 268 4.12 16.52 -12.43
C GLY A 268 4.76 17.06 -11.14
N HIS A 269 4.59 16.37 -10.02
CA HIS A 269 5.03 16.80 -8.69
C HIS A 269 6.32 16.12 -8.22
N VAL A 270 6.85 15.16 -8.98
CA VAL A 270 8.09 14.44 -8.66
C VAL A 270 9.19 14.82 -9.63
N ILE A 271 10.26 15.43 -9.11
CA ILE A 271 11.43 15.84 -9.88
C ILE A 271 12.59 14.88 -9.59
N ARG A 272 13.09 14.22 -10.64
CA ARG A 272 14.37 13.49 -10.63
C ARG A 272 15.52 14.49 -10.71
N ARG A 273 16.53 14.35 -9.85
CA ARG A 273 17.74 15.19 -9.80
C ARG A 273 18.99 14.40 -10.11
#